data_AF-A0A8J6EQ95-F1
#
_entry.id   AF-A0A8J6EQ95-F1
#
_cell.length_a   1.000
_cell.length_b   1.000
_cell.length_c   1.000
_cell.angle_alpha   90.00
_cell.angle_beta   90.00
_cell.angle_gamma   90.00
#
_symmetry.space_group_name_H-M   'P 1'
#
loop_
_entity.id
_entity.type
_entity.pdbx_description
1 polymer ?
#
loop_
_entity_poly.entity_id
_entity_poly.type
_entity_poly.pdbx_seq_one_letter_code
_entity_poly.pdbx_strand_id
1 'polypeptide(L)'
;MGITVNRGVVLAVGLVFLSLCSTGRALQCYVCNDWMSSTCETKQECTSPDNTCMKVTRFSDGRSQYGCRVFDRCTIDLIKQEIKTENLELRCCQSRLCNGSFMASPSAVLILSLAAALLLLSW
;
A
#
# COMPACT_ATOMS: atom_id res chain seq x y z
N MET A 1 25.08 -10.09 -37.03
CA MET A 1 23.82 -10.37 -36.31
C MET A 1 23.13 -9.05 -36.00
N GLY A 2 22.29 -8.57 -36.92
CA GLY A 2 21.51 -7.35 -36.69
C GLY A 2 20.23 -7.75 -35.98
N ILE A 3 20.04 -7.28 -34.73
CA ILE A 3 18.76 -7.42 -34.06
C ILE A 3 17.80 -6.48 -34.80
N THR A 4 16.91 -7.01 -35.64
CA THR A 4 15.78 -6.26 -36.17
C THR A 4 14.84 -5.99 -35.01
N VAL A 5 15.02 -4.84 -34.38
CA VAL A 5 14.16 -4.39 -33.28
C VAL A 5 12.83 -3.93 -33.88
N ASN A 6 11.82 -4.78 -33.78
CA ASN A 6 10.46 -4.45 -34.24
C ASN A 6 9.97 -3.21 -33.47
N ARG A 7 9.53 -2.17 -34.20
CA ARG A 7 8.95 -0.94 -33.62
C ARG A 7 7.82 -1.26 -32.62
N GLY A 8 7.04 -2.32 -32.87
CA GLY A 8 6.01 -2.79 -31.94
C GLY A 8 6.57 -3.32 -30.61
N VAL A 9 7.71 -4.01 -30.65
CA VAL A 9 8.40 -4.53 -29.45
C VAL A 9 8.98 -3.37 -28.63
N VAL A 10 9.56 -2.35 -29.28
CA VAL A 10 10.07 -1.15 -28.58
C VAL A 10 8.94 -0.43 -27.85
N LEU A 11 7.79 -0.26 -28.50
CA LEU A 11 6.63 0.40 -27.92
C LEU A 11 6.06 -0.38 -26.73
N ALA A 12 5.93 -1.70 -26.86
CA ALA A 12 5.43 -2.56 -25.79
C ALA A 12 6.37 -2.54 -24.56
N VAL A 13 7.68 -2.67 -24.78
CA VAL A 13 8.68 -2.61 -23.71
C VAL A 13 8.68 -1.23 -23.05
N GLY A 14 8.60 -0.15 -23.83
CA GLY A 14 8.52 1.22 -23.32
C GLY A 14 7.28 1.45 -22.42
N LEU A 15 6.12 0.93 -22.81
CA LEU A 15 4.89 1.02 -22.01
C LEU A 15 4.99 0.24 -20.69
N VAL A 16 5.61 -0.95 -20.71
CA VAL A 16 5.88 -1.72 -19.48
C VAL A 16 6.81 -0.93 -18.55
N PHE A 17 7.91 -0.37 -19.06
CA PHE A 17 8.83 0.46 -18.26
C PHE A 17 8.17 1.72 -17.70
N LEU A 18 7.33 2.40 -18.47
CA LEU A 18 6.58 3.57 -17.99
C LEU A 18 5.57 3.20 -16.90
N SER A 19 4.96 2.00 -16.99
CA SER A 19 4.04 1.50 -15.97
C SER A 19 4.73 1.12 -14.64
N LEU A 20 5.99 0.71 -14.70
CA LEU A 20 6.84 0.43 -13.54
C LEU A 20 7.34 1.71 -12.86
N CYS A 21 7.29 2.84 -13.57
CA CYS A 21 7.71 4.15 -13.07
C CYS A 21 6.57 4.75 -12.22
N SER A 22 6.35 4.22 -11.02
CA SER A 22 5.43 4.85 -10.07
C SER A 22 5.99 6.22 -9.68
N THR A 23 5.29 7.30 -10.04
CA THR A 23 5.61 8.63 -9.51
C THR A 23 5.54 8.55 -7.98
N GLY A 24 6.68 8.73 -7.32
CA GLY A 24 6.79 8.66 -5.86
C GLY A 24 6.04 9.81 -5.20
N ARG A 25 4.73 9.66 -5.05
CA ARG A 25 3.89 10.53 -4.22
C ARG A 25 4.22 10.24 -2.75
N ALA A 26 4.21 11.27 -1.91
CA ALA A 26 4.27 11.06 -0.46
C ALA A 26 3.16 10.07 -0.04
N LEU A 27 3.52 9.09 0.80
CA LEU A 27 2.59 8.06 1.24
C LEU A 27 1.49 8.72 2.07
N GLN A 28 0.22 8.49 1.72
CA GLN A 28 -0.90 8.97 2.53
C GLN A 28 -1.50 7.83 3.33
N CYS A 29 -1.72 8.01 4.63
CA CYS A 29 -2.27 7.01 5.54
C CYS A 29 -3.42 7.59 6.36
N TYR A 30 -4.19 6.72 7.01
CA TYR A 30 -5.06 7.14 8.10
C TYR A 30 -4.25 7.37 9.37
N VAL A 31 -4.46 8.49 10.06
CA VAL A 31 -3.73 8.87 11.27
C VAL A 31 -4.70 9.41 12.31
N CYS A 32 -4.72 8.80 13.49
CA CYS A 32 -5.58 9.20 14.60
C CYS A 32 -4.78 9.20 15.90
N ASN A 33 -4.90 10.28 16.68
CA ASN A 33 -4.13 10.44 17.92
C ASN A 33 -4.58 9.46 19.02
N ASP A 34 -5.86 9.12 19.03
CA ASP A 34 -6.47 8.26 20.05
C ASP A 34 -6.72 6.83 19.56
N TRP A 35 -6.90 5.94 20.53
CA TRP A 35 -7.37 4.58 20.32
C TRP A 35 -8.82 4.60 19.88
N MET A 36 -9.06 4.30 18.60
CA MET A 36 -10.39 4.35 18.00
C MET A 36 -11.13 3.03 18.19
N SER A 37 -12.37 3.10 18.68
CA SER A 37 -13.32 1.97 18.66
C SER A 37 -13.92 1.73 17.26
N SER A 38 -13.84 2.72 16.38
CA SER A 38 -14.31 2.68 14.99
C SER A 38 -13.17 2.89 13.99
N THR A 39 -13.48 2.88 12.70
CA THR A 39 -12.50 3.17 11.64
C THR A 39 -12.05 4.63 11.70
N CYS A 40 -10.73 4.85 11.67
CA CYS A 40 -10.15 6.20 11.53
C CYS A 40 -10.37 6.72 10.12
N GLU A 41 -10.88 7.95 9.98
CA GLU A 41 -11.16 8.57 8.66
C GLU A 41 -10.21 9.73 8.32
N THR A 42 -9.40 10.17 9.28
CA THR A 42 -8.46 11.28 9.11
C THR A 42 -7.28 10.85 8.24
N LYS A 43 -7.15 11.49 7.07
CA LYS A 43 -6.09 11.20 6.09
C LYS A 43 -4.95 12.20 6.25
N GLN A 44 -3.72 11.71 6.28
CA GLN A 44 -2.53 12.54 6.39
C GLN A 44 -1.42 12.01 5.48
N GLU A 45 -0.67 12.92 4.86
CA GLU A 45 0.57 12.54 4.15
C GLU A 45 1.68 12.31 5.18
N CYS A 46 2.33 11.15 5.09
CA CYS A 46 3.48 10.81 5.89
C CYS A 46 4.68 11.64 5.44
N THR A 47 5.39 12.19 6.40
CA THR A 47 6.62 12.96 6.17
C THR A 47 7.82 12.04 6.27
N SER A 48 8.86 12.29 5.48
CA SER A 48 10.14 11.57 5.61
C SER A 48 10.65 11.63 7.07
N PRO A 49 11.09 10.50 7.67
CA PRO A 49 11.41 9.22 7.04
C PRO A 49 10.26 8.20 7.00
N ASP A 50 9.05 8.57 7.40
CA ASP A 50 7.93 7.63 7.48
C ASP A 50 7.43 7.22 6.08
N ASN A 51 7.53 5.93 5.81
CA ASN A 51 7.26 5.33 4.50
C ASN A 51 6.31 4.13 4.60
N THR A 52 5.60 3.99 5.73
CA THR A 52 4.70 2.87 6.02
C THR A 52 3.47 3.35 6.79
N CYS A 53 2.29 2.88 6.40
CA CYS A 53 1.07 3.04 7.17
C CYS A 53 0.99 1.94 8.24
N MET A 54 0.66 2.30 9.46
CA MET A 54 0.52 1.40 10.61
C MET A 54 -0.92 1.34 11.08
N LYS A 55 -1.38 0.14 11.46
CA LYS A 55 -2.57 -0.10 12.27
C LYS A 55 -2.22 -1.08 13.39
N VAL A 56 -2.48 -0.70 14.64
CA VAL A 56 -2.32 -1.55 15.81
C VAL A 56 -3.67 -1.77 16.46
N THR A 57 -4.11 -3.01 16.62
CA THR A 57 -5.38 -3.36 17.26
C THR A 57 -5.12 -4.06 18.58
N ARG A 58 -5.73 -3.61 19.68
CA ARG A 58 -5.68 -4.33 20.96
C ARG A 58 -6.71 -5.45 20.97
N PHE A 59 -6.30 -6.65 21.38
CA PHE A 59 -7.26 -7.76 21.49
C PHE A 59 -8.20 -7.62 22.70
N SER A 60 -7.82 -6.84 23.72
CA SER A 60 -8.62 -6.64 24.95
C SER A 60 -9.96 -5.96 24.70
N ASP A 61 -9.96 -4.95 23.83
CA ASP A 61 -11.07 -4.01 23.64
C ASP A 61 -11.36 -3.73 22.15
N GLY A 62 -10.61 -4.36 21.24
CA GLY A 62 -10.77 -4.20 19.79
C GLY A 62 -10.38 -2.82 19.26
N ARG A 63 -9.89 -1.92 20.11
CA ARG A 63 -9.54 -0.56 19.70
C ARG A 63 -8.29 -0.55 18.86
N SER A 64 -8.28 0.31 17.85
CA SER A 64 -7.21 0.45 16.88
C SER A 64 -6.52 1.82 16.96
N GLN A 65 -5.21 1.84 16.85
CA GLN A 65 -4.42 3.05 16.63
C GLN A 65 -3.87 3.06 15.20
N TYR A 66 -3.89 4.23 14.56
CA TYR A 66 -3.51 4.41 13.15
C TYR A 66 -2.42 5.47 13.04
N GLY A 67 -1.44 5.27 12.17
CA GLY A 67 -0.35 6.24 12.04
C GLY A 67 0.56 6.02 10.84
N CYS A 68 1.50 6.95 10.69
CA CYS A 68 2.68 6.84 9.83
C CYS A 68 3.87 6.35 10.66
N ARG A 69 4.76 5.55 10.05
CA ARG A 69 6.01 5.12 10.67
C ARG A 69 7.04 4.73 9.60
N VAL A 70 8.32 4.73 9.97
CA VAL A 70 9.39 4.08 9.19
C VAL A 70 9.25 2.55 9.22
N PHE A 71 9.46 1.90 8.08
CA PHE A 71 9.26 0.46 7.91
C PHE A 71 10.02 -0.38 8.95
N ASP A 72 11.30 -0.10 9.20
CA ASP A 72 12.13 -0.81 10.20
C ASP A 72 11.59 -0.72 11.64
N ARG A 73 10.79 0.30 11.95
CA ARG A 73 10.17 0.46 13.27
C ARG A 73 8.78 -0.18 13.34
N CYS A 74 8.31 -0.79 12.27
CA CYS A 74 7.07 -1.56 12.27
C CYS A 74 7.32 -3.03 12.61
N THR A 75 7.67 -3.27 13.87
CA THR A 75 7.87 -4.64 14.41
C THR A 75 7.00 -4.82 15.65
N ILE A 76 6.42 -6.01 15.80
CA ILE A 76 5.48 -6.30 16.90
C ILE A 76 6.14 -6.10 18.26
N ASP A 77 7.41 -6.51 18.44
CA ASP A 77 8.14 -6.38 19.71
C ASP A 77 8.32 -4.93 20.15
N LEU A 78 8.69 -4.04 19.23
CA LEU A 78 8.83 -2.61 19.51
C LEU A 78 7.49 -2.00 19.94
N ILE A 79 6.41 -2.38 19.25
CA ILE A 79 5.06 -1.89 19.51
C ILE A 79 4.54 -2.40 20.86
N LYS A 80 4.79 -3.68 21.20
CA LYS A 80 4.48 -4.24 22.52
C LYS A 80 5.20 -3.51 23.64
N GLN A 81 6.47 -3.17 23.44
CA GLN A 81 7.26 -2.42 24.41
C GLN A 81 6.74 -0.98 24.60
N GLU A 82 6.37 -0.30 23.51
CA GLU A 82 5.86 1.07 23.53
C GLU A 82 4.48 1.17 24.19
N ILE A 83 3.58 0.24 23.87
CA ILE A 83 2.19 0.20 24.38
C ILE A 83 2.11 -0.50 25.73
N LYS A 84 3.16 -1.22 26.14
CA LYS A 84 3.25 -2.03 27.36
C LYS A 84 2.14 -3.09 27.42
N THR A 85 1.95 -3.82 26.33
CA THR A 85 0.89 -4.84 26.21
C THR A 85 1.32 -5.97 25.27
N GLU A 86 1.08 -7.20 25.68
CA GLU A 86 1.39 -8.43 24.92
C GLU A 86 0.32 -8.77 23.86
N ASN A 87 -0.92 -8.32 24.07
CA ASN A 87 -2.10 -8.70 23.31
C ASN A 87 -2.48 -7.63 22.27
N LEU A 88 -1.74 -7.57 21.18
CA LEU A 88 -2.02 -6.68 20.04
C LEU A 88 -1.77 -7.35 18.68
N GLU A 89 -2.53 -6.92 17.68
CA GLU A 89 -2.34 -7.22 16.26
C GLU A 89 -1.68 -6.01 15.59
N LEU A 90 -0.58 -6.22 14.87
CA LEU A 90 0.10 -5.20 14.09
C LEU A 90 -0.10 -5.44 12.59
N ARG A 91 -0.48 -4.40 11.86
CA ARG A 91 -0.47 -4.39 10.39
C ARG A 91 0.29 -3.19 9.85
N CYS A 92 1.12 -3.45 8.86
CA CYS A 92 1.88 -2.44 8.14
C CYS A 92 1.83 -2.66 6.63
N CYS A 93 1.81 -1.56 5.88
CA CYS A 93 1.71 -1.58 4.43
C CYS A 93 2.20 -0.24 3.84
N GLN A 94 2.62 -0.24 2.57
CA GLN A 94 3.25 0.93 1.91
C GLN A 94 2.42 1.47 0.73
N SER A 95 1.12 1.17 0.72
CA SER A 95 0.18 1.65 -0.29
C SER A 95 -0.70 2.76 0.27
N ARG A 96 -1.20 3.65 -0.59
CA ARG A 96 -2.04 4.79 -0.16
C ARG A 96 -3.28 4.30 0.59
N LEU A 97 -3.50 4.82 1.81
CA LEU A 97 -4.63 4.53 2.70
C LEU A 97 -4.81 3.05 3.07
N CYS A 98 -3.76 2.24 2.97
CA CYS A 98 -3.84 0.79 3.13
C CYS A 98 -4.09 0.32 4.57
N ASN A 99 -3.86 1.19 5.56
CA ASN A 99 -4.17 0.91 6.96
C ASN A 99 -5.64 1.14 7.32
N GLY A 100 -6.50 1.45 6.34
CA GLY A 100 -7.95 1.45 6.49
C GLY A 100 -8.55 0.04 6.54
N SER A 101 -9.87 -0.04 6.49
CA SER A 101 -10.59 -1.29 6.27
C SER A 101 -10.17 -1.89 4.92
N PHE A 102 -9.90 -3.19 4.86
CA PHE A 102 -9.57 -3.86 3.61
C PHE A 102 -10.78 -3.82 2.66
N MET A 103 -10.86 -2.79 1.82
CA MET A 103 -11.64 -2.82 0.61
C MET A 103 -10.71 -3.35 -0.47
N ALA A 104 -10.91 -4.60 -0.90
CA ALA A 104 -10.24 -5.15 -2.06
C ALA A 104 -10.61 -4.29 -3.28
N SER A 105 -9.79 -3.29 -3.58
CA SER A 105 -9.90 -2.53 -4.81
C SER A 105 -9.30 -3.37 -5.92
N PRO A 106 -10.06 -3.79 -6.95
CA PRO A 106 -9.51 -4.53 -8.05
C PRO A 106 -8.43 -3.65 -8.72
N SER A 107 -7.22 -4.19 -8.82
CA SER A 107 -6.11 -3.46 -9.42
C SER A 107 -6.47 -3.13 -10.87
N ALA A 108 -6.56 -1.84 -11.21
CA ALA A 108 -6.88 -1.37 -12.57
C ALA A 108 -5.99 -2.01 -13.65
N VAL A 109 -4.77 -2.40 -13.27
CA VAL A 109 -3.81 -3.14 -14.10
C VAL A 109 -4.36 -4.50 -14.56
N LEU A 110 -4.97 -5.28 -13.65
CA LEU A 110 -5.54 -6.59 -14.01
C LEU A 110 -6.69 -6.45 -15.00
N ILE A 111 -7.53 -5.43 -14.81
CA ILE A 111 -8.66 -5.15 -15.71
C ILE A 111 -8.14 -4.74 -17.09
N LEU A 112 -7.11 -3.89 -17.16
CA LEU A 112 -6.54 -3.42 -18.41
C LEU A 112 -5.80 -4.55 -19.16
N SER A 113 -5.07 -5.41 -18.44
CA SER A 113 -4.41 -6.60 -19.03
C SER A 113 -5.43 -7.62 -19.57
N LEU A 114 -6.53 -7.86 -18.86
CA LEU A 114 -7.59 -8.76 -19.32
C LEU A 114 -8.27 -8.21 -20.58
N ALA A 115 -8.58 -6.91 -20.60
CA ALA A 115 -9.23 -6.26 -21.73
C ALA A 115 -8.34 -6.30 -22.99
N ALA A 116 -7.03 -6.05 -22.84
CA ALA A 116 -6.08 -6.15 -23.94
C ALA A 116 -5.98 -7.59 -24.49
N ALA A 117 -5.96 -8.61 -23.62
CA ALA A 117 -5.93 -10.01 -24.04
C ALA A 117 -7.19 -10.42 -24.82
N LEU A 118 -8.37 -9.97 -24.39
CA LEU A 118 -9.64 -10.26 -25.06
C LEU A 118 -9.73 -9.62 -26.46
N LEU A 119 -9.19 -8.41 -26.63
CA LEU A 119 -9.16 -7.73 -27.94
C LEU A 119 -8.21 -8.40 -28.94
N LEU A 120 -7.15 -9.07 -28.47
CA LEU A 120 -6.23 -9.83 -29.31
C LEU A 120 -6.78 -11.19 -29.76
N LEU A 121 -7.79 -11.72 -29.05
CA LEU A 121 -8.46 -12.98 -29.39
C LEU A 121 -9.68 -12.81 -30.31
N SER A 122 -10.11 -11.56 -30.53
CA SER A 122 -11.24 -11.22 -31.41
C SER A 122 -10.86 -10.92 -32.86
N TRP A 123 -9.65 -11.31 -33.28
CA TRP A 123 -9.13 -11.27 -34.66
C TRP A 123 -8.71 -12.68 -35.07
#